data_AF-A0A9W6AC47-F1
#
_entry.id   AF-A0A9W6AC47-F1
#
_cell.length_a   1.000
_cell.length_b   1.000
_cell.length_c   1.000
_cell.angle_alpha   90.00
_cell.angle_beta   90.00
_cell.angle_gamma   90.00
#
_symmetry.space_group_name_H-M   'P 1'
#
loop_
_entity.id
_entity.type
_entity.pdbx_description
1 polymer ?
#
loop_
_entity_poly.entity_id
_entity_poly.type
_entity_poly.pdbx_seq_one_letter_code
_entity_poly.pdbx_strand_id
1 'polypeptide(L)'
;MHPYSSFVFHQNQQNPSRLNSLCDFLNNPQSDQHVSRLGVLEFTQLNSPPVYRTLDHQSLREVVSEDIVITEECSLYGRIVLVENISRGIVEILGWALRIDPSFFEAHIGNKDCSEESMLKVGDTPQTFVTWHYPRAITLKGLQGHVGSEEYVRQLNVYRKVLLLPLAQDNAFDALIQHHCSLSVIDLKGGGWLDPPVLNGGLRLTPKSGPEGPILTASDCQLFQYGYEDIRDSDDPEEQNWPCSPPHERGGSSRPPRDGLFDDLVYYWRNRLAPAFEFIDPPATSFVYYPFEIAVAEWANSYEAMDLFLQNYQSVLLDNKNKPDNSINQASHPDPNVSILTALRRWIMPHITQRPRDRGYLVNQITAPPLLVDDYEVVINSLEQLSSTLETILTQ
;
A
#
# COMPACT_ATOMS: atom_id res chain seq x y z
N MET A 1 29.70 17.25 0.28
CA MET A 1 28.23 17.30 0.32
C MET A 1 27.77 16.67 1.62
N HIS A 2 26.84 17.30 2.34
CA HIS A 2 26.23 16.69 3.53
C HIS A 2 25.15 15.68 3.08
N PRO A 3 25.04 14.51 3.71
CA PRO A 3 24.02 13.53 3.37
C PRO A 3 22.62 14.02 3.76
N TYR A 4 21.59 13.51 3.11
CA TYR A 4 20.19 13.86 3.38
C TYR A 4 19.80 13.50 4.82
N SER A 5 20.29 12.39 5.37
CA SER A 5 20.10 12.04 6.79
C SER A 5 20.54 13.15 7.75
N SER A 6 21.63 13.88 7.47
CA SER A 6 22.05 15.00 8.32
C SER A 6 21.01 16.12 8.35
N PHE A 7 20.37 16.37 7.21
CA PHE A 7 19.26 17.33 7.12
C PHE A 7 18.03 16.85 7.90
N VAL A 8 17.66 15.57 7.76
CA VAL A 8 16.56 14.95 8.53
C VAL A 8 16.81 15.06 10.03
N PHE A 9 18.00 14.70 10.52
CA PHE A 9 18.33 14.76 11.95
C PHE A 9 18.27 16.19 12.49
N HIS A 10 18.75 17.16 11.70
CA HIS A 10 18.67 18.57 12.08
C HIS A 10 17.21 19.05 12.17
N GLN A 11 16.35 18.69 11.21
CA GLN A 11 14.93 19.02 11.28
C GLN A 11 14.24 18.35 12.49
N ASN A 12 14.57 17.10 12.81
CA ASN A 12 13.98 16.42 13.97
C ASN A 12 14.39 17.07 15.31
N GLN A 13 15.60 17.65 15.39
CA GLN A 13 16.00 18.43 16.57
C GLN A 13 15.15 19.69 16.77
N GLN A 14 14.68 20.29 15.68
CA GLN A 14 13.85 21.49 15.71
C GLN A 14 12.38 21.18 16.01
N ASN A 15 11.87 20.05 15.51
CA ASN A 15 10.52 19.57 15.76
C ASN A 15 10.52 18.10 16.22
N PRO A 16 10.89 17.84 17.49
CA PRO A 16 10.97 16.48 18.02
C PRO A 16 9.62 15.79 17.90
N SER A 17 9.62 14.48 17.63
CA SER A 17 8.47 13.58 17.40
C SER A 17 7.94 13.45 15.97
N ARG A 18 8.14 14.45 15.10
CA ARG A 18 7.60 14.38 13.74
C ARG A 18 8.36 13.48 12.78
N LEU A 19 9.66 13.25 13.02
CA LEU A 19 10.53 12.49 12.12
C LEU A 19 11.23 11.33 12.84
N ASN A 20 10.68 10.89 13.98
CA ASN A 20 11.34 9.88 14.80
C ASN A 20 11.46 8.55 14.07
N SER A 21 10.42 8.11 13.36
CA SER A 21 10.43 6.83 12.67
C SER A 21 11.45 6.82 11.53
N LEU A 22 11.55 7.92 10.79
CA LEU A 22 12.53 8.12 9.74
C LEU A 22 13.94 8.20 10.30
N CYS A 23 14.15 8.90 11.42
CA CYS A 23 15.45 8.94 12.10
C CYS A 23 15.88 7.54 12.52
N ASP A 24 14.99 6.77 13.15
CA ASP A 24 15.26 5.39 13.57
C ASP A 24 15.56 4.50 12.36
N PHE A 25 14.79 4.63 11.28
CA PHE A 25 14.97 3.89 10.05
C PHE A 25 16.35 4.16 9.41
N LEU A 26 16.75 5.43 9.31
CA LEU A 26 18.05 5.84 8.74
C LEU A 26 19.24 5.40 9.61
N ASN A 27 19.05 5.33 10.93
CA ASN A 27 20.07 4.86 11.86
C ASN A 27 20.15 3.33 11.98
N ASN A 28 19.13 2.59 11.57
CA ASN A 28 19.08 1.13 11.71
C ASN A 28 19.67 0.43 10.47
N PRO A 29 20.81 -0.29 10.57
CA PRO A 29 21.37 -1.04 9.45
C PRO A 29 20.47 -2.16 8.94
N GLN A 30 19.51 -2.63 9.74
CA GLN A 30 18.57 -3.66 9.32
C GLN A 30 17.60 -3.16 8.23
N SER A 31 17.44 -1.84 8.11
CA SER A 31 16.61 -1.18 7.09
C SER A 31 17.14 -1.31 5.65
N ASP A 32 18.27 -2.00 5.43
CA ASP A 32 18.81 -2.34 4.10
C ASP A 32 18.96 -3.87 3.90
N GLN A 33 18.37 -4.70 4.75
CA GLN A 33 18.52 -6.16 4.66
C GLN A 33 17.87 -6.76 3.43
N HIS A 34 16.81 -6.14 2.93
CA HIS A 34 16.03 -6.64 1.81
C HIS A 34 16.28 -5.80 0.57
N VAL A 35 16.47 -6.47 -0.57
CA VAL A 35 16.70 -5.80 -1.86
C VAL A 35 15.48 -4.98 -2.24
N SER A 36 15.72 -3.72 -2.61
CA SER A 36 14.70 -2.85 -3.19
C SER A 36 14.58 -3.13 -4.69
N ARG A 37 13.36 -3.04 -5.20
CA ARG A 37 13.09 -3.13 -6.64
C ARG A 37 12.86 -1.74 -7.20
N LEU A 38 13.55 -1.42 -8.28
CA LEU A 38 13.53 -0.09 -8.90
C LEU A 38 13.16 -0.22 -10.38
N GLY A 39 12.34 0.71 -10.86
CA GLY A 39 11.99 0.81 -12.27
C GLY A 39 11.59 2.23 -12.64
N VAL A 40 11.53 2.49 -13.93
CA VAL A 40 11.04 3.77 -14.45
C VAL A 40 10.16 3.55 -15.67
N LEU A 41 9.11 4.36 -15.75
CA LEU A 41 8.24 4.52 -16.91
C LEU A 41 8.56 5.89 -17.52
N GLU A 42 9.04 5.92 -18.75
CA GLU A 42 9.46 7.14 -19.45
C GLU A 42 8.47 7.50 -20.55
N PHE A 43 7.93 8.72 -20.50
CA PHE A 43 7.00 9.25 -21.48
C PHE A 43 7.80 10.03 -22.53
N THR A 44 8.15 9.36 -23.64
CA THR A 44 9.04 9.90 -24.68
C THR A 44 8.33 10.26 -25.98
N GLN A 45 7.06 9.87 -26.13
CA GLN A 45 6.25 10.12 -27.31
C GLN A 45 4.84 10.52 -26.87
N LEU A 46 4.33 11.60 -27.48
CA LEU A 46 2.96 12.04 -27.23
C LEU A 46 1.99 10.93 -27.66
N ASN A 47 0.96 10.73 -26.86
CA ASN A 47 -0.10 9.75 -27.10
C ASN A 47 0.40 8.30 -27.29
N SER A 48 1.50 7.94 -26.64
CA SER A 48 2.03 6.59 -26.64
C SER A 48 2.22 6.09 -25.22
N PRO A 49 2.09 4.78 -24.97
CA PRO A 49 2.43 4.20 -23.68
C PRO A 49 3.88 4.50 -23.27
N PRO A 50 4.15 4.66 -21.97
CA PRO A 50 5.50 4.85 -21.49
C PRO A 50 6.38 3.62 -21.70
N VAL A 51 7.67 3.86 -21.89
CA VAL A 51 8.68 2.80 -21.97
C VAL A 51 9.11 2.42 -20.56
N TYR A 52 8.99 1.13 -20.22
CA TYR A 52 9.45 0.60 -18.94
C TYR A 52 10.91 0.12 -19.03
N ARG A 53 11.70 0.44 -18.00
CA ARG A 53 13.00 -0.19 -17.76
C ARG A 53 13.26 -0.41 -16.26
N THR A 54 13.98 -1.48 -15.95
CA THR A 54 14.49 -1.75 -14.61
C THR A 54 15.65 -0.81 -14.29
N LEU A 55 15.77 -0.40 -13.03
CA LEU A 55 16.86 0.44 -12.56
C LEU A 55 17.71 -0.30 -11.52
N ASP A 56 18.97 0.07 -11.44
CA ASP A 56 19.79 -0.14 -10.24
C ASP A 56 20.03 1.19 -9.51
N HIS A 57 20.81 1.18 -8.42
CA HIS A 57 21.06 2.38 -7.62
C HIS A 57 21.83 3.47 -8.39
N GLN A 58 22.68 3.07 -9.34
CA GLN A 58 23.48 4.02 -10.12
C GLN A 58 22.62 4.68 -11.19
N SER A 59 21.86 3.87 -11.93
CA SER A 59 20.88 4.32 -12.93
C SER A 59 19.80 5.19 -12.30
N LEU A 60 19.38 4.90 -11.06
CA LEU A 60 18.46 5.76 -10.32
C LEU A 60 19.03 7.17 -10.12
N ARG A 61 20.29 7.28 -9.69
CA ARG A 61 20.95 8.59 -9.50
C ARG A 61 21.01 9.40 -10.78
N GLU A 62 21.29 8.74 -11.89
CA GLU A 62 21.34 9.37 -13.21
C GLU A 62 19.94 9.90 -13.57
N VAL A 63 18.92 9.07 -13.48
CA VAL A 63 17.53 9.42 -13.80
C VAL A 63 16.99 10.60 -12.99
N VAL A 64 17.28 10.67 -11.70
CA VAL A 64 16.78 11.76 -10.83
C VAL A 64 17.65 13.02 -10.88
N SER A 65 18.86 12.94 -11.46
CA SER A 65 19.76 14.09 -11.62
C SER A 65 19.73 14.70 -13.02
N GLU A 66 19.17 13.97 -14.00
CA GLU A 66 19.01 14.46 -15.36
C GLU A 66 17.96 15.57 -15.42
N ASP A 67 18.38 16.77 -15.84
CA ASP A 67 17.45 17.84 -16.22
C ASP A 67 16.65 17.39 -17.45
N ILE A 68 15.32 17.48 -17.38
CA ILE A 68 14.44 17.18 -18.51
C ILE A 68 14.30 18.45 -19.35
N VAL A 69 14.87 18.45 -20.56
CA VAL A 69 14.72 19.54 -21.53
C VAL A 69 13.76 19.11 -22.63
N ILE A 70 12.55 19.67 -22.63
CA ILE A 70 11.56 19.41 -23.68
C ILE A 70 12.00 20.14 -24.96
N THR A 71 12.40 19.39 -26.00
CA THR A 71 12.75 19.91 -27.33
C THR A 71 11.89 19.26 -28.42
N GLU A 72 11.63 19.96 -29.54
CA GLU A 72 10.62 19.57 -30.56
C GLU A 72 10.86 18.19 -31.23
N GLU A 73 12.07 17.62 -31.18
CA GLU A 73 12.41 16.44 -32.00
C GLU A 73 12.51 15.09 -31.26
N CYS A 74 12.62 15.05 -29.93
CA CYS A 74 12.61 13.83 -29.08
C CYS A 74 12.48 14.25 -27.59
N SER A 75 11.34 14.81 -27.20
CA SER A 75 11.15 15.32 -25.84
C SER A 75 10.78 14.20 -24.88
N LEU A 76 11.63 13.95 -23.88
CA LEU A 76 11.17 13.30 -22.67
C LEU A 76 10.20 14.26 -21.96
N TYR A 77 8.93 13.87 -21.81
CA TYR A 77 7.90 14.69 -21.17
C TYR A 77 7.92 14.53 -19.65
N GLY A 78 8.10 13.29 -19.18
CA GLY A 78 8.16 13.01 -17.76
C GLY A 78 8.44 11.54 -17.45
N ARG A 79 8.55 11.26 -16.16
CA ARG A 79 8.96 9.97 -15.63
C ARG A 79 8.16 9.56 -14.41
N ILE A 80 7.79 8.28 -14.32
CA ILE A 80 7.33 7.67 -13.07
C ILE A 80 8.43 6.72 -12.59
N VAL A 81 9.05 7.02 -11.45
CA VAL A 81 10.14 6.24 -10.84
C VAL A 81 9.56 5.34 -9.75
N LEU A 82 9.34 4.08 -10.07
CA LEU A 82 8.77 3.09 -9.15
C LEU A 82 9.85 2.59 -8.18
N VAL A 83 9.58 2.74 -6.88
CA VAL A 83 10.44 2.25 -5.80
C VAL A 83 9.63 1.31 -4.92
N GLU A 84 9.99 0.04 -4.91
CA GLU A 84 9.40 -0.95 -4.02
C GLU A 84 10.42 -1.39 -2.95
N ASN A 85 9.94 -1.49 -1.70
CA ASN A 85 10.72 -1.85 -0.51
C ASN A 85 11.88 -0.87 -0.26
N ILE A 86 11.53 0.39 0.04
CA ILE A 86 12.48 1.49 0.22
C ILE A 86 13.61 1.15 1.20
N SER A 87 14.84 1.51 0.85
CA SER A 87 16.05 1.34 1.65
C SER A 87 16.60 2.70 2.09
N ARG A 88 17.54 2.71 3.04
CA ARG A 88 18.20 3.96 3.49
C ARG A 88 18.96 4.62 2.33
N GLY A 89 19.62 3.81 1.50
CA GLY A 89 20.34 4.29 0.32
C GLY A 89 19.43 4.99 -0.68
N ILE A 90 18.19 4.51 -0.86
CA ILE A 90 17.22 5.13 -1.76
C ILE A 90 16.66 6.42 -1.16
N VAL A 91 16.37 6.45 0.15
CA VAL A 91 15.97 7.70 0.84
C VAL A 91 17.03 8.79 0.64
N GLU A 92 18.31 8.43 0.79
CA GLU A 92 19.42 9.36 0.56
C GLU A 92 19.46 9.87 -0.88
N ILE A 93 19.30 9.00 -1.88
CA ILE A 93 19.33 9.37 -3.30
C ILE A 93 18.17 10.29 -3.65
N LEU A 94 16.93 9.86 -3.38
CA LEU A 94 15.73 10.60 -3.74
C LEU A 94 15.62 11.90 -2.94
N GLY A 95 15.80 11.83 -1.61
CA GLY A 95 15.70 12.98 -0.72
C GLY A 95 16.70 14.08 -1.07
N TRP A 96 17.93 13.71 -1.40
CA TRP A 96 18.94 14.68 -1.79
C TRP A 96 18.71 15.25 -3.18
N ALA A 97 18.53 14.40 -4.19
CA ALA A 97 18.46 14.82 -5.59
C ALA A 97 17.20 15.64 -5.87
N LEU A 98 16.05 15.17 -5.37
CA LEU A 98 14.74 15.76 -5.64
C LEU A 98 14.31 16.75 -4.56
N ARG A 99 15.14 16.98 -3.53
CA ARG A 99 14.83 17.86 -2.39
C ARG A 99 13.49 17.52 -1.71
N ILE A 100 13.19 16.23 -1.61
CA ILE A 100 11.94 15.76 -1.00
C ILE A 100 11.89 16.16 0.48
N ASP A 101 10.74 16.66 0.93
CA ASP A 101 10.53 16.95 2.35
C ASP A 101 10.56 15.65 3.20
N PRO A 102 11.30 15.60 4.33
CA PRO A 102 11.39 14.41 5.16
C PRO A 102 10.04 13.86 5.65
N SER A 103 9.01 14.70 5.74
CA SER A 103 7.66 14.25 6.12
C SER A 103 7.02 13.30 5.10
N PHE A 104 7.43 13.34 3.83
CA PHE A 104 7.03 12.34 2.82
C PHE A 104 7.53 10.95 3.21
N PHE A 105 8.83 10.84 3.49
CA PHE A 105 9.42 9.56 3.90
C PHE A 105 8.93 9.12 5.27
N GLU A 106 8.70 10.04 6.22
CA GLU A 106 8.07 9.70 7.49
C GLU A 106 6.65 9.17 7.27
N ALA A 107 5.85 9.77 6.37
CA ALA A 107 4.51 9.29 6.09
C ALA A 107 4.52 7.86 5.52
N HIS A 108 5.51 7.53 4.70
CA HIS A 108 5.69 6.18 4.18
C HIS A 108 6.25 5.21 5.22
N ILE A 109 7.34 5.58 5.91
CA ILE A 109 8.12 4.68 6.79
C ILE A 109 7.49 4.54 8.17
N GLY A 110 6.91 5.64 8.65
CA GLY A 110 6.35 5.76 9.98
C GLY A 110 5.27 4.73 10.30
N ASN A 111 5.03 4.59 11.61
CA ASN A 111 3.99 3.78 12.21
C ASN A 111 4.09 2.28 11.89
N LYS A 112 4.72 1.57 12.84
CA LYS A 112 4.81 0.10 12.85
C LYS A 112 3.50 -0.57 13.25
N ASP A 113 2.59 0.19 13.87
CA ASP A 113 1.33 -0.29 14.44
C ASP A 113 0.15 0.27 13.66
N CYS A 114 -0.71 -0.63 13.17
CA CYS A 114 -1.85 -0.29 12.33
C CYS A 114 -3.01 0.45 13.02
N SER A 115 -2.84 0.96 14.24
CA SER A 115 -3.94 1.42 15.09
C SER A 115 -4.24 2.92 15.03
N GLU A 116 -3.51 3.70 14.22
CA GLU A 116 -3.59 5.17 14.28
C GLU A 116 -3.75 5.86 12.91
N GLU A 117 -3.74 5.13 11.80
CA GLU A 117 -3.69 5.75 10.48
C GLU A 117 -5.02 5.74 9.74
N SER A 118 -5.38 6.90 9.19
CA SER A 118 -6.44 7.01 8.18
C SER A 118 -6.05 6.26 6.92
N MET A 119 -7.03 6.05 6.04
CA MET A 119 -6.76 5.47 4.72
C MET A 119 -5.85 6.40 3.90
N LEU A 120 -5.91 7.70 4.18
CA LEU A 120 -5.19 8.73 3.47
C LEU A 120 -4.39 9.64 4.41
N LYS A 121 -3.09 9.72 4.18
CA LYS A 121 -2.21 10.70 4.83
C LYS A 121 -1.69 11.68 3.80
N VAL A 122 -1.78 12.95 4.14
CA VAL A 122 -1.44 14.06 3.25
C VAL A 122 -0.37 14.90 3.90
N GLY A 123 0.64 15.23 3.10
CA GLY A 123 1.65 16.22 3.43
C GLY A 123 1.12 17.64 3.26
N ASP A 124 1.28 18.45 4.29
CA ASP A 124 1.09 19.90 4.16
C ASP A 124 2.35 20.54 3.53
N THR A 125 2.18 21.78 3.07
CA THR A 125 3.21 22.60 2.39
C THR A 125 4.56 22.60 3.11
N PRO A 126 5.70 22.62 2.36
CA PRO A 126 5.84 23.15 1.00
C PRO A 126 5.70 22.14 -0.15
N GLN A 127 5.73 20.83 0.10
CA GLN A 127 5.55 19.81 -0.94
C GLN A 127 4.32 18.98 -0.62
N THR A 128 3.31 19.07 -1.49
CA THR A 128 2.11 18.26 -1.37
C THR A 128 2.43 16.84 -1.80
N PHE A 129 2.22 15.90 -0.88
CA PHE A 129 2.30 14.48 -1.15
C PHE A 129 1.10 13.77 -0.57
N VAL A 130 0.92 12.54 -1.00
CA VAL A 130 -0.17 11.70 -0.54
C VAL A 130 0.33 10.29 -0.29
N THR A 131 -0.14 9.69 0.78
CA THR A 131 0.15 8.31 1.15
C THR A 131 -1.15 7.58 1.41
N TRP A 132 -1.35 6.47 0.70
CA TRP A 132 -2.45 5.55 0.92
C TRP A 132 -2.03 4.39 1.80
N HIS A 133 -2.91 4.08 2.72
CA HIS A 133 -2.81 2.94 3.62
C HIS A 133 -3.93 1.98 3.25
N TYR A 134 -3.55 0.76 2.86
CA TYR A 134 -4.52 -0.27 2.50
C TYR A 134 -4.09 -1.64 3.02
N PRO A 135 -5.03 -2.45 3.51
CA PRO A 135 -4.78 -3.85 3.77
C PRO A 135 -4.66 -4.60 2.45
N ARG A 136 -3.95 -5.71 2.49
CA ARG A 136 -4.07 -6.78 1.51
C ARG A 136 -4.45 -8.05 2.23
N ALA A 137 -5.54 -8.67 1.81
CA ALA A 137 -5.98 -9.95 2.33
C ALA A 137 -5.24 -11.10 1.63
N ILE A 138 -4.70 -12.00 2.44
CA ILE A 138 -4.06 -13.22 1.96
C ILE A 138 -4.57 -14.42 2.76
N THR A 139 -4.52 -15.59 2.14
CA THR A 139 -4.74 -16.88 2.79
C THR A 139 -3.39 -17.56 2.99
N LEU A 140 -3.07 -17.86 4.24
CA LEU A 140 -1.88 -18.58 4.68
C LEU A 140 -2.18 -20.06 4.76
N LYS A 141 -1.39 -20.88 4.07
CA LYS A 141 -1.50 -22.35 4.09
C LYS A 141 -0.39 -22.98 4.91
N GLY A 142 -0.70 -24.07 5.59
CA GLY A 142 0.32 -24.90 6.25
C GLY A 142 0.76 -24.44 7.64
N LEU A 143 0.09 -23.44 8.22
CA LEU A 143 0.26 -23.08 9.63
C LEU A 143 -0.35 -24.18 10.51
N GLN A 144 0.51 -25.02 11.09
CA GLN A 144 0.13 -26.02 12.09
C GLN A 144 0.52 -25.53 13.48
N GLY A 145 -0.45 -25.19 14.34
CA GLY A 145 -0.16 -24.80 15.73
C GLY A 145 -1.20 -23.87 16.35
N HIS A 146 -1.15 -23.72 17.68
CA HIS A 146 -1.95 -22.73 18.41
C HIS A 146 -1.50 -21.31 18.08
N VAL A 147 -2.16 -20.66 17.11
CA VAL A 147 -1.95 -19.25 16.70
C VAL A 147 -2.51 -18.26 17.74
N GLY A 148 -2.39 -18.60 19.03
CA GLY A 148 -2.88 -17.76 20.13
C GLY A 148 -1.91 -16.66 20.54
N SER A 149 -0.64 -16.71 20.13
CA SER A 149 0.38 -15.76 20.63
C SER A 149 1.49 -15.36 19.65
N GLU A 150 1.54 -15.89 18.43
CA GLU A 150 2.60 -15.56 17.47
C GLU A 150 2.20 -14.37 16.59
N GLU A 151 2.88 -13.24 16.77
CA GLU A 151 2.77 -12.10 15.85
C GLU A 151 3.65 -12.37 14.61
N TYR A 152 3.06 -12.31 13.41
CA TYR A 152 3.80 -12.37 12.15
C TYR A 152 4.10 -10.96 11.62
N VAL A 153 5.25 -10.82 10.97
CA VAL A 153 5.77 -9.56 10.45
C VAL A 153 6.29 -9.77 9.04
N ARG A 154 6.18 -8.76 8.19
CA ARG A 154 6.71 -8.83 6.83
C ARG A 154 8.22 -8.67 6.79
N GLN A 155 8.85 -9.46 5.93
CA GLN A 155 10.27 -9.32 5.59
C GLN A 155 10.47 -8.19 4.57
N LEU A 156 10.48 -6.96 5.08
CA LEU A 156 10.73 -5.74 4.32
C LEU A 156 11.70 -4.85 5.09
N ASN A 157 12.30 -3.90 4.39
CA ASN A 157 13.12 -2.86 5.01
C ASN A 157 12.29 -1.99 5.96
N VAL A 158 11.00 -1.84 5.67
CA VAL A 158 10.04 -1.16 6.55
C VAL A 158 9.11 -2.17 7.21
N TYR A 159 9.11 -2.19 8.53
CA TYR A 159 8.29 -3.08 9.32
C TYR A 159 6.80 -2.81 9.09
N ARG A 160 6.04 -3.88 8.83
CA ARG A 160 4.57 -3.86 8.75
C ARG A 160 3.98 -5.03 9.52
N LYS A 161 3.00 -4.72 10.36
CA LYS A 161 2.25 -5.71 11.12
C LYS A 161 1.31 -6.51 10.22
N VAL A 162 1.12 -7.77 10.58
CA VAL A 162 0.12 -8.66 9.99
C VAL A 162 -0.95 -8.94 11.05
N LEU A 163 -2.22 -8.79 10.68
CA LEU A 163 -3.35 -9.19 11.52
C LEU A 163 -3.85 -10.55 11.03
N LEU A 164 -3.77 -11.57 11.89
CA LEU A 164 -4.26 -12.90 11.58
C LEU A 164 -5.76 -12.99 11.88
N LEU A 165 -6.51 -13.57 10.94
CA LEU A 165 -7.94 -13.84 11.01
C LEU A 165 -8.12 -15.38 11.02
N PRO A 166 -8.18 -16.00 12.22
CA PRO A 166 -8.28 -17.45 12.31
C PRO A 166 -9.62 -17.94 11.76
N LEU A 167 -9.55 -18.90 10.83
CA LEU A 167 -10.73 -19.58 10.31
C LEU A 167 -11.15 -20.70 11.27
N ALA A 168 -12.46 -20.93 11.37
CA ALA A 168 -13.04 -21.90 12.30
C ALA A 168 -12.72 -23.36 11.96
N GLN A 169 -12.39 -23.65 10.70
CA GLN A 169 -12.09 -24.98 10.19
C GLN A 169 -10.99 -24.88 9.12
N ASP A 170 -10.10 -25.87 9.09
CA ASP A 170 -8.89 -26.01 8.28
C ASP A 170 -7.64 -25.29 8.80
N ASN A 171 -6.46 -25.89 8.58
CA ASN A 171 -5.13 -25.36 8.87
C ASN A 171 -4.76 -24.19 7.94
N ALA A 172 -5.71 -23.27 7.73
CA ALA A 172 -5.61 -22.09 6.91
C ALA A 172 -6.03 -20.87 7.74
N PHE A 173 -5.31 -19.77 7.56
CA PHE A 173 -5.60 -18.50 8.20
C PHE A 173 -5.73 -17.46 7.12
N ASP A 174 -6.77 -16.66 7.16
CA ASP A 174 -6.72 -15.41 6.43
C ASP A 174 -5.90 -14.40 7.23
N ALA A 175 -5.27 -13.45 6.55
CA ALA A 175 -4.46 -12.44 7.17
C ALA A 175 -4.56 -11.13 6.41
N LEU A 176 -4.58 -10.03 7.16
CA LEU A 176 -4.52 -8.68 6.61
C LEU A 176 -3.11 -8.14 6.78
N ILE A 177 -2.51 -7.77 5.66
CA ILE A 177 -1.18 -7.20 5.59
C ILE A 177 -1.30 -5.71 5.30
N GLN A 178 -0.72 -4.86 6.14
CA GLN A 178 -0.74 -3.41 5.95
C GLN A 178 0.22 -2.95 4.86
N HIS A 179 -0.25 -2.43 3.73
CA HIS A 179 0.53 -1.84 2.64
C HIS A 179 0.41 -0.32 2.57
N HIS A 180 1.49 0.31 2.10
CA HIS A 180 1.60 1.75 1.92
C HIS A 180 1.98 2.04 0.46
N CYS A 181 1.40 3.10 -0.11
CA CYS A 181 1.82 3.69 -1.36
C CYS A 181 1.94 5.20 -1.13
N SER A 182 3.09 5.80 -1.44
CA SER A 182 3.32 7.23 -1.28
C SER A 182 3.72 7.85 -2.61
N LEU A 183 3.05 8.92 -3.01
CA LEU A 183 3.27 9.65 -4.27
C LEU A 183 3.60 11.12 -3.98
N SER A 184 4.46 11.69 -4.80
CA SER A 184 4.83 13.10 -4.74
C SER A 184 5.25 13.55 -6.13
N VAL A 185 4.44 14.40 -6.77
CA VAL A 185 4.74 14.91 -8.11
C VAL A 185 5.69 16.08 -7.98
N ILE A 186 6.81 16.02 -8.70
CA ILE A 186 7.88 16.99 -8.65
C ILE A 186 8.10 17.58 -10.03
N ASP A 187 7.95 18.90 -10.13
CA ASP A 187 8.27 19.64 -11.34
C ASP A 187 9.79 19.75 -11.49
N LEU A 188 10.29 19.31 -12.64
CA LEU A 188 11.71 19.35 -12.97
C LEU A 188 12.09 20.62 -13.71
N LYS A 189 13.37 21.00 -13.57
CA LYS A 189 13.94 22.15 -14.29
C LYS A 189 13.96 21.84 -15.77
N GLY A 190 13.15 22.58 -16.54
CA GLY A 190 13.01 22.41 -18.00
C GLY A 190 11.61 21.99 -18.46
N GLY A 191 10.65 21.91 -17.54
CA GLY A 191 9.22 21.81 -17.86
C GLY A 191 8.67 20.39 -17.93
N GLY A 192 9.46 19.38 -17.56
CA GLY A 192 8.97 18.01 -17.35
C GLY A 192 8.64 17.72 -15.89
N TRP A 193 8.07 16.55 -15.63
CA TRP A 193 7.63 16.13 -14.30
C TRP A 193 8.22 14.77 -13.92
N LEU A 194 8.33 14.52 -12.61
CA LEU A 194 8.77 13.25 -12.04
C LEU A 194 7.91 12.88 -10.83
N ASP A 195 7.37 11.67 -10.84
CA ASP A 195 6.67 11.09 -9.70
C ASP A 195 7.44 9.85 -9.22
N PRO A 196 7.93 9.78 -7.97
CA PRO A 196 8.61 8.63 -7.43
C PRO A 196 7.73 7.83 -6.45
N PRO A 197 6.77 7.00 -6.93
CA PRO A 197 5.97 6.13 -6.08
C PRO A 197 6.85 5.25 -5.19
N VAL A 198 6.63 5.36 -3.88
CA VAL A 198 7.23 4.46 -2.90
C VAL A 198 6.19 3.44 -2.45
N LEU A 199 6.51 2.17 -2.63
CA LEU A 199 5.61 1.03 -2.50
C LEU A 199 6.18 0.02 -1.50
N ASN A 200 5.28 -0.65 -0.78
CA ASN A 200 5.64 -1.87 -0.06
C ASN A 200 5.68 -3.06 -1.02
N GLY A 201 6.67 -3.94 -0.87
CA GLY A 201 6.77 -5.17 -1.66
C GLY A 201 6.28 -6.42 -0.92
N GLY A 202 6.12 -7.50 -1.67
CA GLY A 202 6.17 -8.90 -1.24
C GLY A 202 5.20 -9.40 -0.15
N LEU A 203 5.05 -10.73 -0.08
CA LEU A 203 4.17 -11.44 0.85
C LEU A 203 4.93 -12.32 1.87
N ARG A 204 6.25 -12.20 1.97
CA ARG A 204 7.07 -13.06 2.85
C ARG A 204 6.90 -12.67 4.31
N LEU A 205 6.53 -13.63 5.16
CA LEU A 205 6.26 -13.40 6.58
C LEU A 205 7.23 -14.17 7.49
N THR A 206 7.53 -13.59 8.65
CA THR A 206 8.28 -14.23 9.73
C THR A 206 7.63 -14.01 11.09
N PRO A 207 7.78 -14.96 12.03
CA PRO A 207 7.41 -14.73 13.42
C PRO A 207 8.25 -13.61 14.04
N LYS A 208 7.62 -12.74 14.84
CA LYS A 208 8.28 -11.65 15.56
C LYS A 208 9.17 -12.17 16.71
N SER A 209 8.82 -13.31 17.29
CA SER A 209 9.43 -13.87 18.51
C SER A 209 10.81 -14.52 18.28
N GLY A 210 11.30 -14.58 17.04
CA GLY A 210 12.58 -15.22 16.69
C GLY A 210 12.42 -16.45 15.78
N PRO A 211 13.54 -17.11 15.41
CA PRO A 211 13.61 -18.08 14.32
C PRO A 211 12.98 -19.46 14.63
N GLU A 212 12.28 -19.62 15.76
CA GLU A 212 11.67 -20.91 16.15
C GLU A 212 10.34 -21.20 15.43
N GLY A 213 9.70 -20.19 14.81
CA GLY A 213 8.49 -20.39 14.01
C GLY A 213 8.75 -20.45 12.49
N PRO A 214 7.80 -20.99 11.70
CA PRO A 214 7.97 -21.17 10.27
C PRO A 214 8.06 -19.83 9.53
N ILE A 215 9.06 -19.69 8.67
CA ILE A 215 9.13 -18.60 7.69
C ILE A 215 8.13 -18.93 6.58
N LEU A 216 7.13 -18.08 6.38
CA LEU A 216 6.14 -18.25 5.32
C LEU A 216 6.63 -17.52 4.07
N THR A 217 6.77 -18.26 2.99
CA THR A 217 7.23 -17.75 1.70
C THR A 217 6.06 -17.43 0.79
N ALA A 218 6.33 -16.85 -0.39
CA ALA A 218 5.27 -16.54 -1.36
C ALA A 218 4.48 -17.77 -1.83
N SER A 219 5.03 -18.99 -1.74
CA SER A 219 4.26 -20.20 -2.03
C SER A 219 3.27 -20.58 -0.93
N ASP A 220 3.50 -20.11 0.28
CA ASP A 220 2.67 -20.38 1.47
C ASP A 220 1.58 -19.30 1.65
N CYS A 221 1.78 -18.13 1.02
CA CYS A 221 0.88 -16.99 1.03
C CYS A 221 0.14 -16.89 -0.32
N GLN A 222 -1.16 -17.08 -0.33
CA GLN A 222 -1.99 -16.89 -1.53
C GLN A 222 -2.85 -15.65 -1.37
N LEU A 223 -3.14 -14.94 -2.47
CA LEU A 223 -4.09 -13.83 -2.41
C LEU A 223 -5.47 -14.37 -2.03
N PHE A 224 -6.11 -13.71 -1.06
CA PHE A 224 -7.48 -14.04 -0.69
C PHE A 224 -8.39 -13.80 -1.90
N GLN A 225 -9.22 -14.81 -2.22
CA GLN A 225 -10.06 -14.83 -3.42
C GLN A 225 -9.35 -14.48 -4.75
N TYR A 226 -8.05 -14.82 -4.87
CA TYR A 226 -7.22 -14.49 -6.05
C TYR A 226 -6.90 -12.99 -6.23
N GLY A 227 -7.20 -12.15 -5.24
CA GLY A 227 -6.96 -10.71 -5.27
C GLY A 227 -8.14 -9.92 -5.85
N TYR A 228 -7.89 -8.65 -6.17
CA TYR A 228 -8.92 -7.75 -6.71
C TYR A 228 -9.15 -7.94 -8.22
N GLU A 229 -10.35 -7.56 -8.69
CA GLU A 229 -10.68 -7.55 -10.12
C GLU A 229 -9.87 -6.47 -10.88
N ASP A 230 -9.59 -6.70 -12.17
CA ASP A 230 -8.94 -5.67 -12.99
C ASP A 230 -9.81 -4.40 -13.05
N ILE A 231 -9.19 -3.22 -13.01
CA ILE A 231 -9.89 -1.94 -13.16
C ILE A 231 -10.63 -1.99 -14.50
N ARG A 232 -11.97 -1.89 -14.45
CA ARG A 232 -12.84 -2.16 -15.60
C ARG A 232 -12.54 -1.18 -16.74
N ASP A 233 -12.67 -1.68 -17.97
CA ASP A 233 -12.82 -0.82 -19.14
C ASP A 233 -14.02 0.08 -18.87
N SER A 234 -13.84 1.40 -18.93
CA SER A 234 -15.02 2.23 -19.18
C SER A 234 -15.55 1.78 -20.53
N ASP A 235 -16.87 1.56 -20.63
CA ASP A 235 -17.55 1.34 -21.92
C ASP A 235 -17.49 2.59 -22.83
N ASP A 236 -16.48 3.46 -22.65
CA ASP A 236 -16.29 4.66 -23.44
C ASP A 236 -15.67 4.29 -24.79
N PRO A 237 -16.39 4.52 -25.91
CA PRO A 237 -15.92 4.17 -27.24
C PRO A 237 -14.66 4.94 -27.68
N GLU A 238 -14.26 6.00 -26.97
CA GLU A 238 -13.02 6.73 -27.22
C GLU A 238 -11.77 6.02 -26.69
N GLU A 239 -11.87 5.22 -25.62
CA GLU A 239 -10.71 4.46 -25.10
C GLU A 239 -10.34 3.26 -25.97
N GLN A 240 -11.29 2.76 -26.78
CA GLN A 240 -11.05 1.71 -27.78
C GLN A 240 -10.20 2.19 -28.97
N ASN A 241 -9.99 3.51 -29.13
CA ASN A 241 -9.18 4.08 -30.22
C ASN A 241 -7.69 4.24 -29.86
N TRP A 242 -7.26 3.84 -28.66
CA TRP A 242 -5.84 3.83 -28.36
C TRP A 242 -5.12 2.76 -29.18
N PRO A 243 -3.98 3.05 -29.83
CA PRO A 243 -3.21 2.02 -30.49
C PRO A 243 -2.74 1.03 -29.44
N CYS A 244 -3.41 -0.13 -29.36
CA CYS A 244 -2.85 -1.30 -28.70
C CYS A 244 -1.41 -1.46 -29.21
N SER A 245 -0.48 -1.62 -28.27
CA SER A 245 0.95 -1.81 -28.56
C SER A 245 1.14 -2.75 -29.76
N PRO A 246 2.10 -2.47 -30.67
CA PRO A 246 2.36 -3.36 -31.79
C PRO A 246 2.65 -4.79 -31.28
N PRO A 247 2.20 -5.83 -32.00
CA PRO A 247 2.23 -7.21 -31.51
C PRO A 247 3.65 -7.79 -31.59
N HIS A 248 4.52 -7.42 -30.65
CA HIS A 248 5.83 -8.04 -30.43
C HIS A 248 6.09 -8.00 -28.91
N GLU A 249 6.23 -9.09 -28.16
CA GLU A 249 6.51 -10.48 -28.47
C GLU A 249 5.53 -11.38 -27.71
N ARG A 250 5.24 -12.53 -28.31
CA ARG A 250 4.38 -13.58 -27.77
C ARG A 250 4.98 -14.14 -26.47
N GLY A 251 4.65 -13.49 -25.35
CA GLY A 251 5.08 -13.81 -24.00
C GLY A 251 4.10 -13.30 -22.95
N GLY A 252 2.82 -13.65 -23.10
CA GLY A 252 1.82 -13.57 -22.03
C GLY A 252 1.02 -12.27 -21.97
N SER A 253 -0.22 -12.35 -22.45
CA SER A 253 -1.37 -11.61 -21.92
C SER A 253 -1.69 -12.06 -20.47
N SER A 254 -0.66 -12.22 -19.64
CA SER A 254 -0.80 -12.65 -18.27
C SER A 254 -1.01 -11.42 -17.42
N ARG A 255 -2.11 -11.42 -16.66
CA ARG A 255 -2.32 -10.50 -15.55
C ARG A 255 -1.03 -10.33 -14.73
N PRO A 256 -0.75 -9.13 -14.20
CA PRO A 256 0.39 -8.96 -13.32
C PRO A 256 0.32 -9.97 -12.15
N PRO A 257 1.45 -10.36 -11.57
CA PRO A 257 1.49 -11.37 -10.50
C PRO A 257 0.70 -10.97 -9.24
N ARG A 258 0.31 -9.69 -9.12
CA ARG A 258 -0.43 -9.14 -7.98
C ARG A 258 0.31 -9.31 -6.64
N ASP A 259 1.63 -9.53 -6.64
CA ASP A 259 2.44 -9.66 -5.41
C ASP A 259 2.61 -8.32 -4.65
N GLY A 260 2.45 -7.20 -5.36
CA GLY A 260 2.54 -5.83 -4.86
C GLY A 260 2.11 -4.83 -5.95
N LEU A 261 2.10 -3.55 -5.62
CA LEU A 261 1.67 -2.50 -6.56
C LEU A 261 2.66 -2.26 -7.70
N PHE A 262 3.92 -2.71 -7.59
CA PHE A 262 4.94 -2.39 -8.58
C PHE A 262 4.56 -2.90 -9.98
N ASP A 263 4.25 -4.19 -10.11
CA ASP A 263 3.87 -4.77 -11.41
C ASP A 263 2.52 -4.28 -11.90
N ASP A 264 1.60 -4.00 -10.97
CA ASP A 264 0.27 -3.47 -11.29
C ASP A 264 0.38 -2.08 -11.91
N LEU A 265 1.21 -1.20 -11.34
CA LEU A 265 1.42 0.14 -11.88
C LEU A 265 2.16 0.10 -13.23
N VAL A 266 3.15 -0.78 -13.39
CA VAL A 266 3.78 -0.99 -14.71
C VAL A 266 2.74 -1.47 -15.72
N TYR A 267 1.89 -2.42 -15.34
CA TYR A 267 0.84 -2.95 -16.21
C TYR A 267 -0.15 -1.86 -16.62
N TYR A 268 -0.78 -1.16 -15.66
CA TYR A 268 -1.82 -0.18 -15.99
C TYR A 268 -1.28 0.98 -16.81
N TRP A 269 -0.16 1.60 -16.40
CA TRP A 269 0.42 2.73 -17.15
C TRP A 269 0.86 2.37 -18.56
N ARG A 270 1.30 1.12 -18.81
CA ARG A 270 1.70 0.67 -20.15
C ARG A 270 0.52 0.30 -21.05
N ASN A 271 -0.62 0.01 -20.48
CA ASN A 271 -1.79 -0.41 -21.25
C ASN A 271 -2.82 0.71 -21.42
N ARG A 272 -2.86 1.70 -20.51
CA ARG A 272 -3.86 2.77 -20.50
C ARG A 272 -3.34 4.02 -19.80
N LEU A 273 -3.76 5.19 -20.28
CA LEU A 273 -3.52 6.45 -19.58
C LEU A 273 -4.58 6.66 -18.50
N ALA A 274 -4.19 7.24 -17.37
CA ALA A 274 -5.15 7.63 -16.35
C ALA A 274 -6.14 8.67 -16.90
N PRO A 275 -7.39 8.72 -16.41
CA PRO A 275 -8.36 9.74 -16.79
C PRO A 275 -7.80 11.15 -16.59
N ALA A 276 -8.02 12.03 -17.56
CA ALA A 276 -7.55 13.42 -17.59
C ALA A 276 -6.00 13.58 -17.50
N PHE A 277 -5.23 12.53 -17.80
CA PHE A 277 -3.78 12.63 -17.89
C PHE A 277 -3.36 13.46 -19.11
N GLU A 278 -2.55 14.48 -18.86
CA GLU A 278 -1.93 15.31 -19.88
C GLU A 278 -0.41 15.14 -19.86
N PHE A 279 0.26 15.09 -21.01
CA PHE A 279 1.70 14.80 -21.05
C PHE A 279 2.59 15.96 -20.58
N ILE A 280 2.16 17.19 -20.85
CA ILE A 280 2.98 18.40 -20.65
C ILE A 280 2.84 18.94 -19.23
N ASP A 281 1.64 18.86 -18.66
CA ASP A 281 1.34 19.35 -17.30
C ASP A 281 0.26 18.44 -16.67
N PRO A 282 0.58 17.17 -16.37
CA PRO A 282 -0.39 16.25 -15.83
C PRO A 282 -0.86 16.73 -14.45
N PRO A 283 -2.18 16.82 -14.22
CA PRO A 283 -2.66 17.13 -12.89
C PRO A 283 -2.28 16.00 -11.92
N ALA A 284 -1.94 16.36 -10.68
CA ALA A 284 -1.54 15.39 -9.64
C ALA A 284 -2.56 14.24 -9.45
N THR A 285 -3.84 14.50 -9.74
CA THR A 285 -4.93 13.50 -9.76
C THR A 285 -4.67 12.31 -10.66
N SER A 286 -4.00 12.51 -11.79
CA SER A 286 -3.77 11.45 -12.77
C SER A 286 -2.76 10.42 -12.24
N PHE A 287 -1.78 10.87 -11.46
CA PHE A 287 -0.81 9.97 -10.80
C PHE A 287 -1.45 9.16 -9.67
N VAL A 288 -2.40 9.77 -8.97
CA VAL A 288 -3.17 9.15 -7.88
C VAL A 288 -4.08 8.03 -8.38
N TYR A 289 -4.60 8.15 -9.61
CA TYR A 289 -5.70 7.32 -10.11
C TYR A 289 -5.48 5.80 -9.92
N TYR A 290 -4.43 5.23 -10.54
CA TYR A 290 -4.21 3.78 -10.45
C TYR A 290 -3.86 3.30 -9.03
N PRO A 291 -2.93 3.93 -8.29
CA PRO A 291 -2.69 3.55 -6.90
C PRO A 291 -3.94 3.58 -6.03
N PHE A 292 -4.82 4.57 -6.23
CA PHE A 292 -6.06 4.72 -5.49
C PHE A 292 -7.06 3.62 -5.81
N GLU A 293 -7.34 3.38 -7.09
CA GLU A 293 -8.26 2.34 -7.56
C GLU A 293 -7.86 0.96 -7.02
N ILE A 294 -6.56 0.64 -7.10
CA ILE A 294 -6.01 -0.59 -6.54
C ILE A 294 -6.21 -0.64 -5.02
N ALA A 295 -5.91 0.46 -4.30
CA ALA A 295 -6.06 0.52 -2.85
C ALA A 295 -7.51 0.33 -2.40
N VAL A 296 -8.49 0.93 -3.09
CA VAL A 296 -9.92 0.74 -2.81
C VAL A 296 -10.33 -0.70 -3.08
N ALA A 297 -9.92 -1.28 -4.21
CA ALA A 297 -10.25 -2.66 -4.53
C ALA A 297 -9.67 -3.65 -3.51
N GLU A 298 -8.45 -3.39 -3.00
CA GLU A 298 -7.84 -4.15 -1.91
C GLU A 298 -8.57 -3.99 -0.58
N TRP A 299 -9.10 -2.80 -0.28
CA TRP A 299 -9.97 -2.56 0.86
C TRP A 299 -11.29 -3.35 0.77
N ALA A 300 -11.92 -3.37 -0.41
CA ALA A 300 -13.13 -4.16 -0.65
C ALA A 300 -12.86 -5.66 -0.45
N ASN A 301 -11.79 -6.19 -1.04
CA ASN A 301 -11.39 -7.59 -0.87
C ASN A 301 -11.06 -7.92 0.60
N SER A 302 -10.42 -6.99 1.31
CA SER A 302 -10.09 -7.15 2.72
C SER A 302 -11.31 -7.07 3.64
N TYR A 303 -12.31 -6.26 3.28
CA TYR A 303 -13.62 -6.24 3.95
C TYR A 303 -14.29 -7.60 3.87
N GLU A 304 -14.28 -8.27 2.72
CA GLU A 304 -14.85 -9.61 2.58
C GLU A 304 -14.15 -10.63 3.48
N ALA A 305 -12.81 -10.60 3.57
CA ALA A 305 -12.06 -11.46 4.47
C ALA A 305 -12.43 -11.21 5.95
N MET A 306 -12.57 -9.93 6.34
CA MET A 306 -13.01 -9.56 7.68
C MET A 306 -14.45 -10.02 7.97
N ASP A 307 -15.37 -9.85 7.04
CA ASP A 307 -16.76 -10.24 7.20
C ASP A 307 -16.92 -11.76 7.31
N LEU A 308 -16.25 -12.54 6.45
CA LEU A 308 -16.22 -14.00 6.56
C LEU A 308 -15.67 -14.47 7.91
N PHE A 309 -14.61 -13.83 8.41
CA PHE A 309 -14.10 -14.12 9.75
C PHE A 309 -15.16 -13.90 10.84
N LEU A 310 -15.90 -12.79 10.80
CA LEU A 310 -16.95 -12.49 11.77
C LEU A 310 -18.13 -13.46 11.67
N GLN A 311 -18.57 -13.80 10.46
CA GLN A 311 -19.63 -14.79 10.24
C GLN A 311 -19.26 -16.15 10.81
N ASN A 312 -18.01 -16.61 10.56
CA ASN A 312 -17.49 -17.86 11.10
C ASN A 312 -17.44 -17.83 12.63
N TYR A 313 -16.95 -16.74 13.22
CA TYR A 313 -16.90 -16.57 14.66
C TYR A 313 -18.29 -16.64 15.31
N GLN A 314 -19.27 -15.94 14.74
CA GLN A 314 -20.66 -15.98 15.21
C GLN A 314 -21.26 -17.38 15.12
N SER A 315 -21.01 -18.12 14.04
CA SER A 315 -21.47 -19.51 13.89
C SER A 315 -20.91 -20.41 14.99
N VAL A 316 -19.62 -20.31 15.28
CA VAL A 316 -18.96 -21.10 16.35
C VAL A 316 -19.53 -20.75 17.73
N LEU A 317 -19.78 -19.47 18.01
CA LEU A 317 -20.43 -19.04 19.25
C LEU A 317 -21.84 -19.64 19.39
N LEU A 318 -22.62 -19.67 18.31
CA LEU A 318 -23.97 -20.22 18.31
C LEU A 318 -23.96 -21.73 18.56
N ASP A 319 -23.05 -22.46 17.92
CA ASP A 319 -22.86 -23.90 18.12
C ASP A 319 -22.46 -24.23 19.56
N ASN A 320 -21.61 -23.41 20.17
CA ASN A 320 -21.21 -23.59 21.57
C ASN A 320 -22.36 -23.31 22.55
N LYS A 321 -23.21 -22.31 22.29
CA LYS A 321 -24.43 -22.05 23.09
C LYS A 321 -25.46 -23.18 23.00
N ASN A 322 -25.49 -23.93 21.90
CA ASN A 322 -26.43 -25.03 21.66
C ASN A 322 -25.96 -26.39 22.21
N LYS A 323 -24.72 -26.48 22.75
CA LYS A 323 -24.24 -27.70 23.40
C LYS A 323 -24.67 -27.72 24.88
N PRO A 324 -25.29 -28.82 25.37
CA PRO A 324 -25.70 -28.90 26.77
C PRO A 324 -24.49 -28.86 27.71
N ASP A 325 -24.56 -27.96 28.70
CA ASP A 325 -23.56 -27.69 29.74
C ASP A 325 -22.88 -28.96 30.27
N ASN A 326 -21.58 -29.11 30.00
CA ASN A 326 -20.75 -30.07 30.74
C ASN A 326 -19.27 -29.67 30.87
N SER A 327 -18.93 -28.38 30.81
CA SER A 327 -17.56 -27.93 31.11
C SER A 327 -17.50 -26.56 31.79
N ILE A 328 -17.75 -26.55 33.10
CA ILE A 328 -17.62 -25.38 33.98
C ILE A 328 -16.15 -24.98 34.27
N ASN A 329 -15.14 -25.65 33.70
CA ASN A 329 -13.73 -25.49 34.13
C ASN A 329 -12.75 -24.97 33.05
N GLN A 330 -13.07 -23.87 32.35
CA GLN A 330 -12.06 -23.14 31.54
C GLN A 330 -12.09 -21.60 31.71
N ALA A 331 -12.45 -21.12 32.90
CA ALA A 331 -12.49 -19.69 33.21
C ALA A 331 -11.13 -19.13 33.73
N SER A 332 -10.06 -19.20 32.94
CA SER A 332 -8.80 -18.50 33.31
C SER A 332 -7.93 -17.97 32.18
N HIS A 333 -8.34 -18.07 30.92
CA HIS A 333 -7.66 -17.40 29.81
C HIS A 333 -8.66 -16.55 29.03
N PRO A 334 -8.32 -15.30 28.65
CA PRO A 334 -9.16 -14.54 27.72
C PRO A 334 -9.30 -15.35 26.44
N ASP A 335 -10.53 -15.48 25.94
CA ASP A 335 -10.79 -16.14 24.66
C ASP A 335 -9.89 -15.49 23.60
N PRO A 336 -8.97 -16.25 22.96
CA PRO A 336 -7.99 -15.70 22.01
C PRO A 336 -8.67 -14.91 20.90
N ASN A 337 -9.95 -15.19 20.60
CA ASN A 337 -10.72 -14.47 19.61
C ASN A 337 -11.13 -13.06 20.06
N VAL A 338 -11.39 -12.81 21.35
CA VAL A 338 -11.76 -11.46 21.84
C VAL A 338 -10.61 -10.46 21.67
N SER A 339 -9.37 -10.92 21.86
CA SER A 339 -8.17 -10.11 21.59
C SER A 339 -8.08 -9.74 20.11
N ILE A 340 -8.34 -10.69 19.21
CA ILE A 340 -8.33 -10.49 17.76
C ILE A 340 -9.46 -9.55 17.33
N LEU A 341 -10.68 -9.71 17.85
CA LEU A 341 -11.81 -8.80 17.59
C LEU A 341 -11.51 -7.38 18.07
N THR A 342 -10.86 -7.25 19.23
CA THR A 342 -10.44 -5.94 19.75
C THR A 342 -9.34 -5.33 18.89
N ALA A 343 -8.39 -6.13 18.43
CA ALA A 343 -7.33 -5.70 17.52
C ALA A 343 -7.90 -5.25 16.17
N LEU A 344 -8.84 -6.02 15.61
CA LEU A 344 -9.57 -5.70 14.38
C LEU A 344 -10.37 -4.41 14.54
N ARG A 345 -11.07 -4.23 15.66
CA ARG A 345 -11.78 -2.98 15.96
C ARG A 345 -10.83 -1.79 15.99
N ARG A 346 -9.69 -1.93 16.66
CA ARG A 346 -8.67 -0.88 16.75
C ARG A 346 -8.05 -0.55 15.39
N TRP A 347 -7.95 -1.56 14.51
CA TRP A 347 -7.45 -1.43 13.15
C TRP A 347 -8.40 -0.62 12.26
N ILE A 348 -9.72 -0.81 12.39
CA ILE A 348 -10.72 -0.18 11.52
C ILE A 348 -11.06 1.26 11.92
N MET A 349 -11.10 1.55 13.22
CA MET A 349 -11.63 2.82 13.74
C MET A 349 -10.94 4.09 13.21
N PRO A 350 -9.61 4.15 13.04
CA PRO A 350 -8.95 5.32 12.49
C PRO A 350 -9.47 5.72 11.10
N HIS A 351 -9.79 4.74 10.24
CA HIS A 351 -10.32 4.98 8.89
C HIS A 351 -11.71 5.62 8.92
N ILE A 352 -12.58 5.16 9.83
CA ILE A 352 -13.93 5.72 10.00
C ILE A 352 -13.86 7.14 10.58
N THR A 353 -13.07 7.33 11.64
CA THR A 353 -13.00 8.61 12.37
C THR A 353 -12.37 9.73 11.56
N GLN A 354 -11.49 9.42 10.61
CA GLN A 354 -10.86 10.41 9.73
C GLN A 354 -11.62 10.67 8.41
N ARG A 355 -12.78 10.02 8.19
CA ARG A 355 -13.64 10.19 7.01
C ARG A 355 -13.83 11.65 6.57
N PRO A 356 -14.19 12.62 7.44
CA PRO A 356 -14.41 14.00 7.01
C PRO A 356 -13.16 14.66 6.44
N ARG A 357 -11.99 14.32 6.98
CA ARG A 357 -10.69 14.85 6.55
C ARG A 357 -10.29 14.28 5.20
N ASP A 358 -10.30 12.96 5.08
CA ASP A 358 -9.92 12.22 3.87
C ASP A 358 -10.82 12.61 2.70
N ARG A 359 -12.15 12.62 2.92
CA ARG A 359 -13.14 13.07 1.93
C ARG A 359 -12.91 14.52 1.53
N GLY A 360 -12.70 15.40 2.51
CA GLY A 360 -12.42 16.81 2.27
C GLY A 360 -11.19 17.01 1.39
N TYR A 361 -10.18 16.16 1.54
CA TYR A 361 -8.98 16.20 0.71
C TYR A 361 -9.21 15.65 -0.70
N LEU A 362 -9.86 14.49 -0.85
CA LEU A 362 -10.18 13.92 -2.16
C LEU A 362 -10.98 14.92 -3.01
N VAL A 363 -11.98 15.56 -2.41
CA VAL A 363 -12.85 16.51 -3.11
C VAL A 363 -12.16 17.85 -3.38
N ASN A 364 -11.46 18.42 -2.39
CA ASN A 364 -11.02 19.82 -2.48
C ASN A 364 -9.55 20.01 -2.85
N GLN A 365 -8.67 19.03 -2.60
CA GLN A 365 -7.23 19.17 -2.84
C GLN A 365 -6.77 18.32 -4.00
N ILE A 366 -7.14 17.03 -4.01
CA ILE A 366 -6.90 16.21 -5.19
C ILE A 366 -7.83 16.68 -6.30
N THR A 367 -9.09 17.03 -6.02
CA THR A 367 -10.10 17.20 -7.09
C THR A 367 -10.30 15.87 -7.80
N ALA A 368 -10.35 14.80 -7.00
CA ALA A 368 -10.54 13.44 -7.46
C ALA A 368 -11.83 13.35 -8.30
N PRO A 369 -11.84 12.56 -9.39
CA PRO A 369 -13.07 12.25 -10.11
C PRO A 369 -14.17 11.78 -9.15
N PRO A 370 -15.45 12.11 -9.40
CA PRO A 370 -16.56 11.69 -8.53
C PRO A 370 -16.56 10.18 -8.23
N LEU A 371 -16.18 9.36 -9.21
CA LEU A 371 -16.07 7.90 -9.04
C LEU A 371 -15.10 7.51 -7.92
N LEU A 372 -13.92 8.12 -7.83
CA LEU A 372 -12.96 7.83 -6.74
C LEU A 372 -13.54 8.18 -5.38
N VAL A 373 -14.30 9.28 -5.29
CA VAL A 373 -14.95 9.69 -4.04
C VAL A 373 -16.07 8.72 -3.67
N ASP A 374 -16.86 8.27 -4.65
CA ASP A 374 -17.93 7.31 -4.42
C ASP A 374 -17.38 5.96 -3.95
N ASP A 375 -16.31 5.47 -4.58
CA ASP A 375 -15.63 4.22 -4.20
C ASP A 375 -15.02 4.30 -2.78
N TYR A 376 -14.41 5.43 -2.42
CA TYR A 376 -13.99 5.72 -1.05
C TYR A 376 -15.16 5.60 -0.06
N GLU A 377 -16.29 6.23 -0.35
CA GLU A 377 -17.45 6.26 0.54
C GLU A 377 -18.06 4.86 0.70
N VAL A 378 -18.09 4.06 -0.36
CA VAL A 378 -18.53 2.66 -0.30
C VAL A 378 -17.67 1.87 0.70
N VAL A 379 -16.34 1.97 0.59
CA VAL A 379 -15.42 1.30 1.53
C VAL A 379 -15.67 1.75 2.97
N ILE A 380 -15.75 3.06 3.22
CA ILE A 380 -15.95 3.57 4.59
C ILE A 380 -17.29 3.13 5.18
N ASN A 381 -18.37 3.14 4.40
CA ASN A 381 -19.68 2.67 4.87
C ASN A 381 -19.64 1.17 5.22
N SER A 382 -18.94 0.34 4.44
CA SER A 382 -18.72 -1.08 4.74
C SER A 382 -17.94 -1.25 6.05
N LEU A 383 -16.90 -0.46 6.29
CA LEU A 383 -16.14 -0.49 7.54
C LEU A 383 -16.99 -0.05 8.75
N GLU A 384 -17.88 0.94 8.59
CA GLU A 384 -18.84 1.34 9.62
C GLU A 384 -19.78 0.20 10.01
N GLN A 385 -20.30 -0.53 9.01
CA GLN A 385 -21.13 -1.72 9.23
C GLN A 385 -20.37 -2.82 9.97
N LEU A 386 -19.11 -3.07 9.58
CA LEU A 386 -18.28 -4.06 10.26
C LEU A 386 -17.99 -3.66 11.71
N SER A 387 -17.69 -2.38 11.95
CA SER A 387 -17.47 -1.84 13.29
C SER A 387 -18.69 -2.00 14.18
N SER A 388 -19.90 -1.75 13.65
CA SER A 388 -21.16 -1.96 14.39
C SER A 388 -21.39 -3.43 14.74
N THR A 389 -21.08 -4.34 13.82
CA THR A 389 -21.16 -5.79 14.04
C THR A 389 -20.19 -6.24 15.12
N LEU A 390 -18.94 -5.76 15.07
CA LEU A 390 -17.91 -6.02 16.08
C LEU A 390 -18.33 -5.55 17.47
N GLU A 391 -18.90 -4.34 17.57
CA GLU A 391 -19.38 -3.80 18.84
C GLU A 391 -20.52 -4.63 19.43
N THR A 392 -21.44 -5.10 18.58
CA THR A 392 -22.52 -6.01 18.99
C THR A 392 -21.97 -7.35 19.50
N ILE A 393 -20.93 -7.89 18.87
CA ILE A 393 -20.30 -9.15 19.31
C ILE A 393 -19.55 -8.96 20.64
N LEU A 394 -18.80 -7.86 20.79
CA LEU A 394 -17.95 -7.60 21.96
C LEU A 394 -18.74 -7.23 23.22
N THR A 395 -20.02 -6.86 23.08
CA THR A 395 -20.90 -6.47 24.19
C THR A 395 -21.87 -7.57 24.63
N GLN A 396 -21.93 -8.69 23.89
CA GLN A 396 -22.63 -9.92 24.28
C GLN A 396 -21.79 -10.76 25.25
#